data_AF-A0A183E9X9-F1
#
_entry.id   AF-A0A183E9X9-F1
#
_cell.length_a   1.000
_cell.length_b   1.000
_cell.length_c   1.000
_cell.angle_alpha   90.00
_cell.angle_beta   90.00
_cell.angle_gamma   90.00
#
_symmetry.space_group_name_H-M   'P 1'
#
loop_
_entity.id
_entity.type
_entity.pdbx_description
1 polymer ?
#
loop_
_entity_poly.entity_id
_entity_poly.type
_entity_poly.pdbx_seq_one_letter_code
_entity_poly.pdbx_strand_id
1 'polypeptide(L)'
;MELLAMKIILSIGNRHPNWATGEAKEIVTYVHALWKDLDFHKRYTRKDYLDEPRYEVPKLAALIMLRYFKSNTDRFDIIFDLCDAFANDYISAFTFLRLFIEKEIIPKYSLEWRQNALKRIVAKFEEDPSTAHSMNTVKVLQHIVIPSLHYAFERYNVDLVVGTPAKPADVDDNNLISLVCHKVLDRLKFQFSDAMLIQLFNLGILFVTNCPTHIHDFAQ
;
A
#
# COMPACT_ATOMS: atom_id res chain seq x y z
N MET A 1 -15.49 -22.29 -12.55
CA MET A 1 -14.65 -21.96 -13.73
C MET A 1 -13.52 -20.99 -13.37
N GLU A 2 -13.75 -19.96 -12.56
CA GLU A 2 -12.72 -19.00 -12.11
C GLU A 2 -11.49 -19.67 -11.47
N LEU A 3 -11.69 -20.71 -10.64
CA LEU A 3 -10.60 -21.47 -10.04
C LEU A 3 -9.64 -22.09 -11.06
N LEU A 4 -10.18 -22.69 -12.13
CA LEU A 4 -9.36 -23.34 -13.17
C LEU A 4 -8.59 -22.30 -13.98
N ALA A 5 -9.22 -21.17 -14.31
CA ALA A 5 -8.55 -20.07 -15.00
C ALA A 5 -7.37 -19.52 -14.17
N MET A 6 -7.57 -19.27 -12.88
CA MET A 6 -6.51 -18.80 -11.98
C MET A 6 -5.38 -19.83 -11.83
N LYS A 7 -5.71 -21.13 -11.71
CA LYS A 7 -4.71 -22.22 -11.66
C LYS A 7 -3.88 -22.29 -12.95
N ILE A 8 -4.50 -22.12 -14.12
CA ILE A 8 -3.81 -22.10 -15.42
C ILE A 8 -2.87 -20.90 -15.51
N ILE A 9 -3.34 -19.69 -15.19
CA ILE A 9 -2.53 -18.46 -15.23
C ILE A 9 -1.30 -18.61 -14.31
N LEU A 10 -1.51 -19.10 -13.08
CA LEU A 10 -0.40 -19.32 -12.15
C LEU A 10 0.59 -20.37 -12.66
N SER A 11 0.09 -21.44 -13.28
CA SER A 11 0.93 -22.49 -13.86
C SER A 11 1.78 -21.99 -15.03
N ILE A 12 1.21 -21.15 -15.90
CA ILE A 12 1.92 -20.48 -16.99
C ILE A 12 3.01 -19.58 -16.41
N GLY A 13 2.65 -18.74 -15.43
CA GLY A 13 3.63 -17.93 -14.73
C GLY A 13 4.77 -18.80 -14.19
N ASN A 14 4.47 -19.89 -13.47
CA ASN A 14 5.51 -20.72 -12.85
C ASN A 14 6.49 -21.33 -13.86
N ARG A 15 6.03 -21.60 -15.08
CA ARG A 15 6.88 -22.15 -16.16
C ARG A 15 7.66 -21.08 -16.91
N HIS A 16 7.15 -19.86 -16.96
CA HIS A 16 7.74 -18.76 -17.71
C HIS A 16 8.17 -17.61 -16.76
N PRO A 17 9.44 -17.54 -16.35
CA PRO A 17 9.91 -16.51 -15.42
C PRO A 17 9.73 -15.08 -15.97
N ASN A 18 9.86 -14.90 -17.29
CA ASN A 18 9.67 -13.62 -17.97
C ASN A 18 8.20 -13.29 -18.28
N TRP A 19 7.24 -14.13 -17.88
CA TRP A 19 5.82 -13.88 -18.13
C TRP A 19 5.35 -12.54 -17.57
N ALA A 20 5.92 -12.13 -16.44
CA ALA A 20 5.57 -10.89 -15.76
C ALA A 20 6.16 -9.61 -16.39
N THR A 21 7.07 -9.71 -17.38
CA THR A 21 7.77 -8.54 -17.95
C THR A 21 7.09 -7.93 -19.20
N GLY A 22 6.02 -8.52 -19.72
CA GLY A 22 5.34 -7.96 -20.89
C GLY A 22 3.91 -8.47 -21.09
N GLU A 23 3.78 -9.72 -21.55
CA GLU A 23 2.51 -10.29 -22.04
C GLU A 23 1.44 -10.47 -20.95
N ALA A 24 1.84 -10.51 -19.67
CA ALA A 24 0.90 -10.64 -18.56
C ALA A 24 0.11 -9.36 -18.23
N LYS A 25 0.46 -8.20 -18.80
CA LYS A 25 -0.13 -6.91 -18.41
C LYS A 25 -1.65 -6.89 -18.54
N GLU A 26 -2.20 -7.39 -19.65
CA GLU A 26 -3.65 -7.42 -19.89
C GLU A 26 -4.34 -8.36 -18.90
N ILE A 27 -3.81 -9.58 -18.75
CA ILE A 27 -4.33 -10.59 -17.81
C ILE A 27 -4.36 -10.05 -16.39
N VAL A 28 -3.26 -9.43 -15.95
CA VAL A 28 -3.16 -8.87 -14.59
C VAL A 28 -4.09 -7.67 -14.43
N THR A 29 -4.32 -6.89 -15.48
CA THR A 29 -5.30 -5.79 -15.44
C THR A 29 -6.72 -6.33 -15.26
N TYR A 30 -7.09 -7.42 -15.93
CA TYR A 30 -8.38 -8.09 -15.71
C TYR A 30 -8.48 -8.70 -14.30
N VAL A 31 -7.43 -9.37 -13.82
CA VAL A 31 -7.40 -9.93 -12.45
C VAL A 31 -7.48 -8.82 -11.41
N HIS A 32 -6.84 -7.68 -11.66
CA HIS A 32 -6.88 -6.50 -10.79
C HIS A 32 -8.27 -5.85 -10.78
N ALA A 33 -8.92 -5.75 -11.95
CA ALA A 33 -10.29 -5.27 -12.04
C ALA A 33 -11.27 -6.19 -11.30
N LEU A 34 -11.10 -7.51 -11.42
CA LEU A 34 -11.86 -8.49 -10.64
C LEU A 34 -11.62 -8.34 -9.15
N TRP A 35 -10.38 -8.08 -8.73
CA TRP A 35 -10.04 -7.84 -7.33
C TRP A 35 -10.72 -6.58 -6.78
N LYS A 36 -10.81 -5.51 -7.57
CA LYS A 36 -11.47 -4.26 -7.16
C LYS A 36 -12.98 -4.35 -7.06
N ASP A 37 -13.59 -5.39 -7.63
CA ASP A 37 -15.04 -5.56 -7.61
C ASP A 37 -15.52 -5.87 -6.19
N LEU A 38 -16.44 -5.05 -5.68
CA LEU A 38 -17.02 -5.23 -4.35
C LEU A 38 -17.77 -6.57 -4.23
N ASP A 39 -18.34 -7.06 -5.34
CA ASP A 39 -19.04 -8.34 -5.39
C ASP A 39 -18.08 -9.53 -5.31
N PHE A 40 -16.85 -9.37 -5.80
CA PHE A 40 -15.79 -10.37 -5.64
C PHE A 40 -15.45 -10.54 -4.16
N HIS A 41 -15.21 -9.44 -3.43
CA HIS A 41 -14.94 -9.49 -2.00
C HIS A 41 -16.10 -10.13 -1.23
N LYS A 42 -17.34 -9.67 -1.44
CA LYS A 42 -18.53 -10.20 -0.76
C LYS A 42 -18.77 -11.69 -1.00
N ARG A 43 -18.40 -12.21 -2.17
CA ARG A 43 -18.55 -13.63 -2.53
C ARG A 43 -17.59 -14.54 -1.77
N TYR A 44 -16.42 -14.02 -1.40
CA TYR A 44 -15.33 -14.80 -0.81
C TYR A 44 -15.03 -14.46 0.67
N THR A 45 -15.71 -13.46 1.23
CA THR A 45 -15.75 -13.21 2.68
C THR A 45 -16.55 -14.31 3.39
N ARG A 46 -16.12 -14.65 4.62
CA ARG A 46 -16.63 -15.77 5.43
C ARG A 46 -18.18 -15.78 5.52
N LYS A 47 -18.80 -16.84 5.01
CA LYS A 47 -20.22 -17.19 5.21
C LYS A 47 -20.36 -18.69 5.40
N ASP A 48 -20.39 -19.15 6.65
CA ASP A 48 -20.85 -20.45 7.21
C ASP A 48 -20.49 -21.80 6.53
N TYR A 49 -19.93 -21.83 5.32
CA TYR A 49 -19.61 -22.99 4.50
C TYR A 49 -18.22 -22.86 3.86
N LEU A 50 -17.43 -23.93 3.95
CA LEU A 50 -16.06 -24.06 3.45
C LEU A 50 -16.07 -24.80 2.11
N ASP A 51 -16.03 -24.05 1.01
CA ASP A 51 -15.83 -24.62 -0.34
C ASP A 51 -14.42 -24.30 -0.85
N GLU A 52 -13.76 -25.25 -1.53
CA GLU A 52 -12.40 -25.09 -2.11
C GLU A 52 -12.21 -23.79 -2.90
N PRO A 53 -13.12 -23.40 -3.82
CA PRO A 53 -12.96 -22.16 -4.57
C PRO A 53 -12.96 -20.90 -3.70
N ARG A 54 -13.59 -20.94 -2.50
CA ARG A 54 -13.75 -19.74 -1.67
C ARG A 54 -12.44 -19.25 -1.05
N TYR A 55 -11.55 -20.18 -0.69
CA TYR A 55 -10.25 -19.82 -0.15
C TYR A 55 -9.18 -19.80 -1.24
N GLU A 56 -9.25 -20.69 -2.25
CA GLU A 56 -8.20 -20.76 -3.28
C GLU A 56 -8.25 -19.59 -4.28
N VAL A 57 -9.44 -19.15 -4.73
CA VAL A 57 -9.53 -18.12 -5.78
C VAL A 57 -8.90 -16.78 -5.35
N PRO A 58 -9.23 -16.20 -4.17
CA PRO A 58 -8.59 -14.96 -3.72
C PRO A 58 -7.08 -15.11 -3.50
N LYS A 59 -6.65 -16.27 -3.00
CA LYS A 59 -5.23 -16.57 -2.79
C LYS A 59 -4.47 -16.61 -4.12
N LEU A 60 -5.01 -17.29 -5.13
CA LEU A 60 -4.40 -17.39 -6.45
C LEU A 60 -4.38 -16.03 -7.17
N ALA A 61 -5.46 -15.26 -7.10
CA ALA A 61 -5.51 -13.90 -7.66
C ALA A 61 -4.41 -13.01 -7.06
N ALA A 62 -4.30 -13.01 -5.73
CA ALA A 62 -3.27 -12.25 -5.03
C ALA A 62 -1.84 -12.72 -5.38
N LEU A 63 -1.61 -14.03 -5.56
CA LEU A 63 -0.32 -14.55 -6.00
C LEU A 63 0.06 -14.10 -7.42
N ILE A 64 -0.91 -14.08 -8.34
CA ILE A 64 -0.70 -13.62 -9.73
C ILE A 64 -0.34 -12.13 -9.74
N MET A 65 -1.12 -11.31 -9.04
CA MET A 65 -0.86 -9.87 -8.90
C MET A 65 0.49 -9.59 -8.25
N LEU A 66 0.81 -10.30 -7.15
CA LEU A 66 2.07 -10.15 -6.45
C LEU A 66 3.27 -10.51 -7.33
N ARG A 67 3.15 -11.58 -8.14
CA ARG A 67 4.20 -11.97 -9.07
C ARG A 67 4.46 -10.91 -10.11
N TYR A 68 3.40 -10.32 -10.67
CA TYR A 68 3.52 -9.24 -11.63
C TYR A 68 4.18 -8.01 -11.00
N PHE A 69 3.79 -7.66 -9.76
CA PHE A 69 4.38 -6.55 -9.01
C PHE A 69 5.89 -6.74 -8.75
N LYS A 70 6.35 -7.97 -8.49
CA LYS A 70 7.80 -8.25 -8.32
C LYS A 70 8.65 -7.85 -9.54
N SER A 71 8.08 -7.87 -10.75
CA SER A 71 8.77 -7.45 -11.97
C SER A 71 8.50 -5.99 -12.36
N ASN A 72 7.53 -5.35 -11.70
CA ASN A 72 7.03 -4.01 -12.02
C ASN A 72 6.78 -3.25 -10.71
N THR A 73 7.87 -2.87 -10.02
CA THR A 73 7.82 -2.25 -8.68
C THR A 73 7.15 -0.89 -8.65
N ASP A 74 7.00 -0.24 -9.81
CA ASP A 74 6.41 1.10 -9.96
C ASP A 74 4.87 1.07 -9.93
N ARG A 75 4.26 -0.12 -10.03
CA ARG A 75 2.80 -0.28 -10.00
C ARG A 75 2.28 -0.37 -8.58
N PHE A 76 2.37 0.75 -7.85
CA PHE A 76 1.91 0.89 -6.46
C PHE A 76 0.44 0.49 -6.27
N ASP A 77 -0.43 0.77 -7.25
CA ASP A 77 -1.86 0.44 -7.14
C ASP A 77 -2.08 -1.05 -6.90
N ILE A 78 -1.26 -1.93 -7.48
CA ILE A 78 -1.40 -3.39 -7.33
C ILE A 78 -1.12 -3.79 -5.88
N ILE A 79 0.00 -3.35 -5.32
CA ILE A 79 0.37 -3.72 -3.94
C ILE A 79 -0.53 -3.04 -2.91
N PHE A 80 -1.00 -1.82 -3.21
CA PHE A 80 -1.95 -1.11 -2.35
C PHE A 80 -3.30 -1.82 -2.33
N ASP A 81 -3.84 -2.18 -3.49
CA ASP A 81 -5.13 -2.87 -3.54
C ASP A 81 -5.04 -4.31 -2.96
N LEU A 82 -3.86 -4.93 -2.98
CA LEU A 82 -3.63 -6.19 -2.26
C LEU A 82 -3.73 -6.03 -0.73
N CYS A 83 -3.56 -4.82 -0.17
CA CYS A 83 -3.75 -4.59 1.26
C CYS A 83 -5.23 -4.74 1.69
N ASP A 84 -6.19 -4.69 0.76
CA ASP A 84 -7.59 -5.06 1.04
C ASP A 84 -7.74 -6.50 1.54
N ALA A 85 -6.76 -7.37 1.22
CA ALA A 85 -6.68 -8.71 1.79
C ALA A 85 -6.57 -8.72 3.32
N PHE A 86 -6.02 -7.67 3.92
CA PHE A 86 -5.89 -7.51 5.38
C PHE A 86 -7.07 -6.74 6.01
N ALA A 87 -7.90 -6.10 5.19
CA ALA A 87 -9.11 -5.41 5.64
C ALA A 87 -10.32 -6.35 5.71
N ASN A 88 -10.40 -7.31 4.79
CA ASN A 88 -11.56 -8.20 4.65
C ASN A 88 -11.37 -9.53 5.40
N ASP A 89 -12.44 -10.06 5.99
CA ASP A 89 -12.49 -11.34 6.69
C ASP A 89 -12.47 -12.55 5.73
N TYR A 90 -11.38 -12.68 4.99
CA TYR A 90 -11.13 -13.84 4.15
C TYR A 90 -10.81 -15.08 5.00
N ILE A 91 -11.24 -16.24 4.50
CA ILE A 91 -10.86 -17.55 5.07
C ILE A 91 -9.37 -17.86 4.80
N SER A 92 -8.84 -17.35 3.68
CA SER A 92 -7.46 -17.57 3.28
C SER A 92 -6.48 -16.74 4.10
N ALA A 93 -5.49 -17.40 4.69
CA ALA A 93 -4.37 -16.72 5.32
C ALA A 93 -3.44 -16.13 4.24
N PHE A 94 -3.44 -14.80 4.10
CA PHE A 94 -2.53 -14.06 3.21
C PHE A 94 -1.11 -13.92 3.80
N THR A 95 -0.64 -14.92 4.54
CA THR A 95 0.69 -14.93 5.19
C THR A 95 1.81 -14.71 4.19
N PHE A 96 1.67 -15.19 2.94
CA PHE A 96 2.65 -14.97 1.88
C PHE A 96 2.81 -13.49 1.51
N LEU A 97 1.71 -12.72 1.50
CA LEU A 97 1.73 -11.29 1.20
C LEU A 97 2.40 -10.53 2.35
N ARG A 98 2.03 -10.87 3.59
CA ARG A 98 2.65 -10.29 4.79
C ARG A 98 4.15 -10.57 4.83
N LEU A 99 4.57 -11.81 4.61
CA LEU A 99 5.98 -12.20 4.55
C LEU A 99 6.73 -11.49 3.43
N PHE A 100 6.09 -11.26 2.28
CA PHE A 100 6.69 -10.49 1.20
C PHE A 100 6.92 -9.02 1.60
N ILE A 101 5.94 -8.39 2.24
CA ILE A 101 6.09 -7.02 2.74
C ILE A 101 7.23 -6.95 3.77
N GLU A 102 7.21 -7.85 4.76
CA GLU A 102 8.19 -7.86 5.87
C GLU A 102 9.61 -8.21 5.44
N LYS A 103 9.79 -9.15 4.50
CA LYS A 103 11.11 -9.69 4.14
C LYS A 103 11.69 -9.16 2.82
N GLU A 104 10.84 -8.62 1.94
CA GLU A 104 11.28 -8.10 0.65
C GLU A 104 11.10 -6.59 0.57
N ILE A 105 9.88 -6.07 0.76
CA ILE A 105 9.60 -4.63 0.57
C ILE A 105 10.34 -3.79 1.60
N ILE A 106 10.07 -4.02 2.89
CA ILE A 106 10.61 -3.19 3.97
C ILE A 106 12.15 -3.15 3.94
N PRO A 107 12.88 -4.29 3.87
CA PRO A 107 14.33 -4.26 3.95
C PRO A 107 15.05 -3.98 2.62
N LYS A 108 14.53 -4.42 1.46
CA LYS A 108 15.32 -4.43 0.22
C LYS A 108 15.05 -3.27 -0.72
N TYR A 109 13.88 -2.63 -0.63
CA TYR A 109 13.51 -1.61 -1.61
C TYR A 109 14.31 -0.32 -1.38
N SER A 110 14.40 0.54 -2.40
CA SER A 110 15.19 1.77 -2.34
C SER A 110 14.51 2.84 -1.48
N LEU A 111 15.28 3.85 -1.05
CA LEU A 111 14.72 4.98 -0.30
C LEU A 111 13.68 5.73 -1.14
N GLU A 112 14.01 6.01 -2.40
CA GLU A 112 13.13 6.65 -3.38
C GLU A 112 11.78 5.93 -3.50
N TRP A 113 11.78 4.58 -3.54
CA TRP A 113 10.53 3.82 -3.59
C TRP A 113 9.64 4.06 -2.37
N ARG A 114 10.24 4.15 -1.17
CA ARG A 114 9.50 4.42 0.08
C ARG A 114 8.89 5.82 0.08
N GLN A 115 9.65 6.80 -0.40
CA GLN A 115 9.15 8.18 -0.55
C GLN A 115 8.00 8.23 -1.56
N ASN A 116 8.16 7.57 -2.71
CA ASN A 116 7.14 7.48 -3.75
C ASN A 116 5.87 6.76 -3.27
N ALA A 117 6.00 5.75 -2.40
CA ALA A 117 4.86 5.08 -1.78
C ALA A 117 4.02 6.06 -0.94
N LEU A 118 4.66 6.91 -0.13
CA LEU A 118 3.95 7.94 0.63
C LEU A 118 3.36 9.01 -0.29
N LYS A 119 4.13 9.51 -1.27
CA LYS A 119 3.63 10.50 -2.25
C LYS A 119 2.40 10.00 -3.00
N ARG A 120 2.35 8.70 -3.35
CA ARG A 120 1.17 8.11 -3.99
C ARG A 120 -0.06 8.09 -3.09
N ILE A 121 0.12 7.90 -1.77
CA ILE A 121 -0.99 8.01 -0.82
C ILE A 121 -1.46 9.46 -0.70
N VAL A 122 -0.55 10.43 -0.62
CA VAL A 122 -0.89 11.87 -0.63
C VAL A 122 -1.69 12.22 -1.88
N ALA A 123 -1.26 11.76 -3.06
CA ALA A 123 -1.99 11.97 -4.31
C ALA A 123 -3.40 11.37 -4.27
N LYS A 124 -3.60 10.18 -3.66
CA LYS A 124 -4.95 9.61 -3.48
C LYS A 124 -5.85 10.48 -2.59
N PHE A 125 -5.29 11.11 -1.56
CA PHE A 125 -6.04 12.06 -0.72
C PHE A 125 -6.45 13.33 -1.48
N GLU A 126 -5.61 13.81 -2.40
CA GLU A 126 -5.93 14.97 -3.25
C GLU A 126 -6.95 14.62 -4.35
N GLU A 127 -6.83 13.44 -4.96
CA GLU A 127 -7.73 12.98 -6.02
C GLU A 127 -9.15 12.67 -5.50
N ASP A 128 -9.26 12.04 -4.32
CA ASP A 128 -10.54 11.62 -3.76
C ASP A 128 -10.60 11.83 -2.23
N PRO A 129 -11.43 12.77 -1.75
CA PRO A 129 -11.67 12.99 -0.33
C PRO A 129 -12.23 11.76 0.41
N SER A 130 -12.86 10.82 -0.30
CA SER A 130 -13.35 9.56 0.29
C SER A 130 -12.22 8.68 0.84
N THR A 131 -10.97 8.90 0.36
CA THR A 131 -9.76 8.23 0.84
C THR A 131 -9.59 8.33 2.35
N ALA A 132 -10.07 9.42 2.98
CA ALA A 132 -10.04 9.61 4.44
C ALA A 132 -10.84 8.57 5.24
N HIS A 133 -11.76 7.85 4.59
CA HIS A 133 -12.55 6.77 5.18
C HIS A 133 -12.18 5.39 4.62
N SER A 134 -11.22 5.31 3.70
CA SER A 134 -10.86 4.05 3.03
C SER A 134 -10.06 3.13 3.94
N MET A 135 -10.65 1.98 4.29
CA MET A 135 -9.98 0.95 5.08
C MET A 135 -8.75 0.38 4.35
N ASN A 136 -8.78 0.35 3.02
CA ASN A 136 -7.62 -0.03 2.21
C ASN A 136 -6.41 0.86 2.54
N THR A 137 -6.60 2.18 2.43
CA THR A 137 -5.56 3.18 2.70
C THR A 137 -5.02 3.04 4.12
N VAL A 138 -5.89 2.78 5.11
CA VAL A 138 -5.48 2.48 6.49
C VAL A 138 -4.53 1.28 6.53
N LYS A 139 -4.85 0.17 5.85
CA LYS A 139 -4.01 -1.03 5.81
C LYS A 139 -2.70 -0.80 5.07
N VAL A 140 -2.70 -0.01 3.99
CA VAL A 140 -1.48 0.35 3.27
C VAL A 140 -0.55 1.16 4.16
N LEU A 141 -1.08 2.16 4.88
CA LEU A 141 -0.31 2.94 5.85
C LEU A 141 0.27 2.04 6.94
N GLN A 142 -0.58 1.19 7.53
CA GLN A 142 -0.23 0.31 8.63
C GLN A 142 0.84 -0.73 8.28
N HIS A 143 0.75 -1.37 7.10
CA HIS A 143 1.58 -2.52 6.77
C HIS A 143 2.78 -2.18 5.88
N ILE A 144 2.66 -1.15 5.03
CA ILE A 144 3.69 -0.84 4.03
C ILE A 144 4.39 0.47 4.39
N VAL A 145 3.66 1.59 4.42
CA VAL A 145 4.26 2.92 4.46
C VAL A 145 4.96 3.19 5.79
N ILE A 146 4.24 3.06 6.91
CA ILE A 146 4.80 3.36 8.25
C ILE A 146 5.97 2.41 8.58
N PRO A 147 5.86 1.07 8.42
CA PRO A 147 6.99 0.19 8.69
C PRO A 147 8.19 0.42 7.77
N SER A 148 7.96 0.76 6.49
CA SER A 148 9.05 1.07 5.56
C SER A 148 9.78 2.35 5.94
N LEU A 149 9.05 3.39 6.35
CA LEU A 149 9.64 4.65 6.81
C LEU A 149 10.38 4.45 8.13
N HIS A 150 9.82 3.69 9.07
CA HIS A 150 10.50 3.35 10.32
C HIS A 150 11.85 2.66 10.06
N TYR A 151 11.87 1.64 9.18
CA TYR A 151 13.09 0.97 8.76
C TYR A 151 14.12 1.94 8.14
N ALA A 152 13.64 2.94 7.39
CA ALA A 152 14.49 3.95 6.77
C ALA A 152 15.07 4.91 7.80
N PHE A 153 14.28 5.41 8.76
CA PHE A 153 14.75 6.30 9.82
C PHE A 153 15.82 5.66 10.72
N GLU A 154 15.76 4.34 10.94
CA GLU A 154 16.79 3.63 11.70
C GLU A 154 18.15 3.54 11.00
N ARG A 155 18.20 3.68 9.66
CA ARG A 155 19.38 3.33 8.85
C ARG A 155 19.95 4.46 8.01
N TYR A 156 19.12 5.44 7.66
CA TYR A 156 19.50 6.54 6.79
C TYR A 156 19.39 7.87 7.54
N ASN A 157 20.11 8.88 7.06
CA ASN A 157 19.98 10.23 7.58
C ASN A 157 18.55 10.75 7.31
N VAL A 158 17.96 11.39 8.31
CA VAL A 158 16.62 11.96 8.31
C VAL A 158 16.38 12.86 7.08
N ASP A 159 17.36 13.69 6.73
CA ASP A 159 17.26 14.60 5.58
C ASP A 159 17.16 13.87 4.25
N LEU A 160 17.76 12.67 4.14
CA LEU A 160 17.63 11.83 2.95
C LEU A 160 16.27 11.14 2.91
N VAL A 161 15.72 10.77 4.07
CA VAL A 161 14.44 10.06 4.18
C VAL A 161 13.28 11.01 3.89
N VAL A 162 13.34 12.22 4.41
CA VAL A 162 12.22 13.16 4.41
C VAL A 162 12.38 14.28 3.39
N GLY A 163 13.60 14.60 2.99
CA GLY A 163 13.95 15.79 2.22
C GLY A 163 14.63 16.85 3.07
N THR A 164 15.13 17.91 2.42
CA THR A 164 15.73 19.07 3.10
C THR A 164 14.72 19.78 4.01
N PRO A 165 15.15 20.47 5.08
CA PRO A 165 14.26 21.15 6.01
C PRO A 165 13.25 22.04 5.29
N ALA A 166 11.96 21.82 5.57
CA ALA A 166 10.89 22.60 4.99
C ALA A 166 11.05 24.06 5.42
N LYS A 167 10.95 24.99 4.46
CA LYS A 167 10.67 26.38 4.79
C LYS A 167 9.16 26.48 5.07
N PRO A 168 8.72 27.05 6.21
CA PRO A 168 7.31 27.03 6.61
C PRO A 168 6.35 27.75 5.64
N ALA A 169 6.87 28.59 4.73
CA ALA A 169 6.07 29.37 3.79
C ALA A 169 5.85 28.72 2.41
N ASP A 170 6.68 27.75 2.01
CA ASP A 170 6.63 27.13 0.68
C ASP A 170 6.32 25.63 0.80
N VAL A 171 5.29 25.16 0.09
CA VAL A 171 5.01 23.73 -0.04
C VAL A 171 6.08 23.11 -0.93
N ASP A 172 7.09 22.49 -0.31
CA ASP A 172 8.10 21.73 -1.05
C ASP A 172 7.55 20.32 -1.34
N ASP A 173 7.23 20.05 -2.61
CA ASP A 173 6.81 18.73 -3.10
C ASP A 173 7.90 17.64 -2.96
N ASN A 174 9.12 18.03 -2.58
CA ASN A 174 10.19 17.09 -2.22
C ASN A 174 10.23 16.77 -0.74
N ASN A 175 9.65 17.60 0.14
CA ASN A 175 9.62 17.35 1.58
C ASN A 175 8.37 16.55 1.97
N LEU A 176 8.56 15.34 2.45
CA LEU A 176 7.47 14.44 2.84
C LEU A 176 6.65 14.96 4.03
N ILE A 177 7.27 15.65 4.99
CA ILE A 177 6.55 16.24 6.13
C ILE A 177 5.66 17.38 5.64
N SER A 178 6.17 18.27 4.79
CA SER A 178 5.39 19.37 4.21
C SER A 178 4.17 18.83 3.45
N LEU A 179 4.38 17.83 2.59
CA LEU A 179 3.29 17.17 1.86
C LEU A 179 2.23 16.59 2.81
N VAL A 180 2.61 15.85 3.83
CA VAL A 180 1.63 15.25 4.77
C VAL A 180 0.91 16.33 5.57
N CYS A 181 1.61 17.34 6.09
CA CYS A 181 1.01 18.41 6.87
C CYS A 181 0.01 19.24 6.05
N HIS A 182 0.39 19.68 4.86
CA HIS A 182 -0.45 20.59 4.05
C HIS A 182 -1.52 19.87 3.24
N LYS A 183 -1.24 18.66 2.73
CA LYS A 183 -2.14 17.95 1.81
C LYS A 183 -2.95 16.84 2.47
N VAL A 184 -2.50 16.30 3.60
CA VAL A 184 -3.20 15.20 4.29
C VAL A 184 -3.78 15.63 5.63
N LEU A 185 -3.07 16.41 6.45
CA LEU A 185 -3.52 16.76 7.81
C LEU A 185 -4.44 18.00 7.87
N ASP A 186 -4.88 18.51 6.73
CA ASP A 186 -5.84 19.61 6.67
C ASP A 186 -7.24 19.16 7.12
N ARG A 187 -7.50 19.31 8.42
CA ARG A 187 -8.77 18.96 9.07
C ARG A 187 -9.96 19.79 8.60
N LEU A 188 -9.73 20.90 7.88
CA LEU A 188 -10.81 21.67 7.27
C LEU A 188 -11.30 21.01 5.99
N LYS A 189 -10.44 20.25 5.30
CA LYS A 189 -10.76 19.58 4.03
C LYS A 189 -11.29 18.16 4.21
N PHE A 190 -10.82 17.44 5.23
CA PHE A 190 -11.12 16.02 5.38
C PHE A 190 -11.73 15.70 6.75
N GLN A 191 -12.84 14.97 6.71
CA GLN A 191 -13.33 14.22 7.86
C GLN A 191 -12.70 12.83 7.81
N PHE A 192 -11.95 12.45 8.84
CA PHE A 192 -11.26 11.16 8.88
C PHE A 192 -12.04 10.16 9.73
N SER A 193 -12.05 8.90 9.30
CA SER A 193 -12.46 7.78 10.16
C SER A 193 -11.49 7.59 11.34
N ASP A 194 -11.96 7.05 12.45
CA ASP A 194 -11.13 6.76 13.63
C ASP A 194 -9.91 5.88 13.29
N ALA A 195 -10.12 4.87 12.44
CA ALA A 195 -9.06 3.99 11.99
C ALA A 195 -7.97 4.74 11.18
N MET A 196 -8.38 5.71 10.36
CA MET A 196 -7.45 6.56 9.61
C MET A 196 -6.70 7.52 10.53
N LEU A 197 -7.41 8.16 11.47
CA LEU A 197 -6.79 9.05 12.46
C LEU A 197 -5.68 8.34 13.23
N ILE A 198 -5.92 7.10 13.68
CA ILE A 198 -4.90 6.31 14.38
C ILE A 198 -3.65 6.14 13.53
N GLN A 199 -3.77 5.80 12.24
CA GLN A 199 -2.59 5.62 11.38
C GLN A 199 -1.88 6.94 11.06
N LEU A 200 -2.63 8.03 10.88
CA LEU A 200 -2.05 9.36 10.71
C LEU A 200 -1.31 9.82 11.97
N PHE A 201 -1.84 9.53 13.17
CA PHE A 201 -1.14 9.80 14.42
C PHE A 201 0.12 8.94 14.56
N ASN A 202 0.08 7.66 14.20
CA ASN A 202 1.27 6.81 14.18
C ASN A 202 2.35 7.37 13.24
N LEU A 203 1.95 7.86 12.07
CA LEU A 203 2.84 8.54 11.13
C LEU A 203 3.41 9.85 11.73
N GLY A 204 2.58 10.64 12.40
CA GLY A 204 2.99 11.86 13.10
C GLY A 204 3.99 11.58 14.22
N ILE A 205 3.76 10.55 15.04
CA ILE A 205 4.69 10.12 16.10
C ILE A 205 6.05 9.74 15.47
N LEU A 206 6.03 9.02 14.35
CA LEU A 206 7.26 8.65 13.64
C LEU A 206 8.05 9.88 13.20
N PHE A 207 7.38 10.90 12.65
CA PHE A 207 8.04 12.15 12.25
C PHE A 207 8.54 12.96 13.44
N VAL A 208 7.74 13.14 14.49
CA VAL A 208 8.14 13.90 15.68
C VAL A 208 9.33 13.27 16.39
N THR A 209 9.36 11.94 16.47
CA THR A 209 10.43 11.20 17.16
C THR A 209 11.76 11.29 16.41
N ASN A 210 11.73 11.19 15.08
CA ASN A 210 12.95 11.12 14.27
C ASN A 210 13.37 12.47 13.65
N CYS A 211 12.45 13.43 13.54
CA CYS A 211 12.64 14.69 12.83
C CYS A 211 12.26 15.93 13.68
N PRO A 212 12.71 16.06 14.95
CA PRO A 212 12.31 17.19 15.79
C PRO A 212 12.73 18.53 15.19
N THR A 213 13.93 18.61 14.62
CA THR A 213 14.49 19.82 13.97
C THR A 213 13.72 20.28 12.74
N HIS A 214 12.98 19.39 12.08
CA HIS A 214 12.16 19.69 10.89
C HIS A 214 10.77 20.21 11.24
N ILE A 215 10.36 20.13 12.52
CA ILE A 215 9.03 20.52 13.00
C ILE A 215 9.08 21.83 13.80
N HIS A 216 10.26 22.25 14.26
CA HIS A 216 10.41 23.43 15.12
C HIS A 216 10.12 24.79 14.44
N ASP A 217 10.12 24.87 13.11
CA ASP A 217 9.85 26.12 12.38
C ASP A 217 8.36 26.40 12.09
N PHE A 218 7.43 25.53 12.55
CA PHE A 218 5.99 25.78 12.42
C PHE A 218 5.40 26.67 13.53
N ALA A 219 6.20 27.07 14.53
CA ALA A 219 5.74 27.80 15.70
C ALA A 219 6.13 29.29 15.73
N GLN A 220 6.59 29.87 14.62
CA GLN A 220 6.94 31.28 14.52
C GLN A 220 6.08 32.04 13.52
#